data_AF-A0A7S1ST24-F1
#
_entry.id   AF-A0A7S1ST24-F1
#
_cell.length_a   1.000
_cell.length_b   1.000
_cell.length_c   1.000
_cell.angle_alpha   90.00
_cell.angle_beta   90.00
_cell.angle_gamma   90.00
#
_symmetry.space_group_name_H-M   'P 1'
#
loop_
_entity.id
_entity.type
_entity.pdbx_description
1 polymer ?
#
loop_
_entity_poly.entity_id
_entity_poly.type
_entity_poly.pdbx_seq_one_letter_code
_entity_poly.pdbx_strand_id
1 'polypeptide(L)'
;ENILHYEYFLLKKSFLEEDHTVSFTVPVHEPLPPQYFIKVVSDRWLNCETMLPVSFRHLLLPEKYPPPTELLDLQPLPLSALRNPDYEALYSGFTHFNPIQT
;
A
#
# COMPACT_ATOMS: atom_id res chain seq x y z
N GLU A 1 25.19 -0.95 -6.43
CA GLU A 1 24.15 -1.77 -5.78
C GLU A 1 23.16 -0.82 -5.12
N ASN A 2 21.87 -1.06 -5.28
CA ASN A 2 20.82 -0.19 -4.72
C ASN A 2 20.12 -0.93 -3.58
N ILE A 3 20.09 -0.33 -2.40
CA ILE A 3 19.36 -0.86 -1.25
C ILE A 3 17.90 -0.44 -1.39
N LEU A 4 17.00 -1.41 -1.56
CA LEU A 4 15.55 -1.16 -1.69
C LEU A 4 14.85 -1.05 -0.34
N HIS A 5 15.36 -1.76 0.66
CA HIS A 5 14.88 -1.76 2.02
C HIS A 5 16.03 -2.12 2.96
N TYR A 6 16.04 -1.51 4.15
CA TYR A 6 17.00 -1.81 5.21
C TYR A 6 16.32 -1.65 6.57
N GLU A 7 16.52 -2.64 7.44
CA GLU A 7 16.04 -2.62 8.81
C GLU A 7 16.99 -3.38 9.74
N TYR A 8 16.93 -3.04 11.03
CA TYR A 8 17.68 -3.74 12.06
C TYR A 8 16.88 -4.91 12.61
N PHE A 9 17.49 -6.09 12.62
CA PHE A 9 16.97 -7.27 13.30
C PHE A 9 17.78 -7.56 14.57
N LEU A 10 17.13 -7.46 15.73
CA LEU A 10 17.76 -7.75 17.01
C LEU A 10 17.37 -9.14 17.51
N LEU A 11 18.26 -10.11 17.32
CA LEU A 11 18.11 -11.46 17.86
C LEU A 11 18.44 -11.48 19.37
N LYS A 12 17.44 -11.76 20.21
CA LYS A 12 17.62 -11.92 21.65
C LYS A 12 17.89 -13.37 22.00
N LYS A 13 18.74 -13.61 23.01
CA LYS A 13 19.12 -14.96 23.47
C LYS A 13 17.90 -15.83 23.84
N SER A 14 16.84 -15.23 24.38
CA SER A 14 15.61 -15.93 24.78
C SER A 14 14.84 -16.56 23.61
N PHE A 15 15.05 -16.08 22.39
CA PHE A 15 14.29 -16.48 21.20
C PHE A 15 15.16 -17.16 20.14
N LEU A 16 16.36 -17.64 20.49
CA LEU A 16 17.34 -18.17 19.53
C LEU A 16 16.80 -19.29 18.63
N GLU A 17 15.91 -20.11 19.17
CA GLU A 17 15.36 -21.29 18.48
C GLU A 17 13.97 -21.02 17.87
N GLU A 18 13.45 -19.79 18.00
CA GLU A 18 12.16 -19.41 17.46
C GLU A 18 12.28 -18.90 16.02
N ASP A 19 11.25 -19.17 15.21
CA ASP A 19 11.13 -18.61 13.87
C ASP A 19 10.78 -17.12 13.95
N HIS A 20 11.58 -16.29 13.29
CA HIS A 20 11.35 -14.85 13.23
C HIS A 20 10.81 -14.47 11.86
N THR A 21 9.61 -13.90 11.83
CA THR A 21 9.00 -13.38 10.60
C THR A 21 9.17 -11.86 10.54
N VAL A 22 9.70 -11.38 9.43
CA VAL A 22 9.88 -9.95 9.16
C VAL A 22 9.11 -9.61 7.88
N SER A 23 8.29 -8.58 7.94
CA SER A 23 7.39 -8.19 6.85
C SER A 23 7.63 -6.74 6.46
N PHE A 24 7.97 -6.53 5.19
CA PHE A 24 8.22 -5.23 4.61
C PHE A 24 7.78 -5.24 3.14
N THR A 25 7.64 -4.04 2.57
CA THR A 25 7.32 -3.86 1.16
C THR A 25 8.49 -3.21 0.44
N VAL A 26 8.75 -3.66 -0.78
CA VAL A 26 9.77 -3.08 -1.67
C VAL A 26 9.12 -2.65 -2.98
N PRO A 27 9.57 -1.54 -3.59
CA PRO A 27 9.09 -1.16 -4.90
C PRO A 27 9.57 -2.19 -5.95
N VAL A 28 8.69 -2.48 -6.90
CA VAL A 28 9.02 -3.26 -8.08
C VAL A 28 8.89 -2.32 -9.28
N HIS A 29 9.99 -2.15 -10.02
CA HIS A 29 10.05 -1.25 -11.17
C HIS A 29 9.86 -2.02 -12.47
N GLU A 30 9.31 -1.36 -13.50
CA GLU A 30 9.30 -1.84 -14.88
C GLU A 30 10.54 -1.27 -15.60
N PRO A 31 11.32 -2.09 -16.35
CA PRO A 31 11.16 -3.53 -16.56
C PRO A 31 11.49 -4.35 -15.30
N LEU A 32 10.75 -5.43 -15.10
CA LEU A 32 10.89 -6.28 -13.91
C LEU A 32 12.30 -6.90 -13.86
N PRO A 33 13.06 -6.71 -12.77
CA PRO A 33 14.33 -7.39 -12.61
C PRO A 33 14.11 -8.91 -12.45
N PRO A 34 15.11 -9.76 -12.77
CA PRO A 34 14.95 -11.21 -12.66
C PRO A 34 14.79 -11.69 -11.21
N GLN A 35 15.44 -10.99 -10.26
CA GLN A 35 15.41 -11.32 -8.84
C GLN A 35 15.85 -10.13 -7.98
N TYR A 36 15.43 -10.15 -6.72
CA TYR A 36 16.04 -9.37 -5.65
C TYR A 36 16.90 -10.26 -4.74
N PHE A 37 17.68 -9.64 -3.87
CA PHE A 37 18.47 -10.33 -2.88
C PHE A 37 18.12 -9.80 -1.50
N ILE A 38 17.77 -10.70 -0.58
CA ILE A 38 17.70 -10.41 0.84
C ILE A 38 19.06 -10.78 1.42
N LYS A 39 19.75 -9.79 1.98
CA LYS A 39 21.05 -9.99 2.63
C LYS A 39 20.91 -9.72 4.12
N VAL A 40 21.14 -10.75 4.93
CA VAL A 40 21.19 -10.64 6.39
C VAL A 40 22.65 -10.66 6.79
N VAL A 41 23.12 -9.61 7.45
CA VAL A 41 24.53 -9.46 7.84
C VAL A 41 24.61 -9.20 9.33
N SER A 42 25.60 -9.82 9.98
CA SER A 42 25.91 -9.51 11.37
C SER A 42 26.59 -8.15 11.49
N ASP A 43 26.12 -7.34 12.43
CA ASP A 43 26.75 -6.06 12.78
C ASP A 43 28.10 -6.23 13.53
N ARG A 44 28.40 -7.45 14.02
CA ARG A 44 29.56 -7.70 14.89
C ARG A 44 30.51 -8.78 14.39
N TRP A 45 30.00 -9.80 13.70
CA TRP A 45 30.81 -10.96 13.30
C TRP A 45 31.26 -10.83 11.85
N LEU A 46 32.57 -10.96 11.62
CA LEU A 46 33.13 -10.99 10.27
C LEU A 46 32.66 -12.24 9.52
N ASN A 47 32.41 -12.09 8.22
CA ASN A 47 31.95 -13.17 7.33
C ASN A 47 30.65 -13.85 7.79
N CYS A 48 29.89 -13.22 8.68
CA CYS A 48 28.59 -13.70 9.11
C CYS A 48 27.51 -12.99 8.28
N GLU A 49 27.29 -13.51 7.07
CA GLU A 49 26.24 -13.05 6.17
C GLU A 49 25.56 -14.22 5.49
N THR A 50 24.27 -14.05 5.22
CA THR A 50 23.46 -14.97 4.43
C THR A 50 22.75 -14.17 3.35
N MET A 51 22.76 -14.68 2.11
CA MET A 51 22.10 -14.07 0.98
C MET A 51 21.06 -15.02 0.40
N LEU A 52 19.82 -14.53 0.27
CA LEU A 52 18.69 -15.26 -0.29
C LEU A 52 18.21 -14.58 -1.57
N PRO A 53 18.29 -15.23 -2.74
CA PRO A 53 17.70 -14.70 -3.96
C PRO A 53 16.17 -14.89 -3.98
N VAL A 54 15.45 -13.79 -4.21
CA VAL A 54 13.99 -13.78 -4.40
C VAL A 54 13.71 -13.64 -5.89
N SER A 55 13.41 -14.77 -6.54
CA SER A 55 13.17 -14.83 -7.99
C SER A 55 11.79 -14.30 -8.36
N PHE A 56 11.73 -13.51 -9.42
CA PHE A 56 10.46 -13.01 -9.98
C PHE A 56 9.99 -13.78 -11.21
N ARG A 57 10.65 -14.87 -11.58
CA ARG A 57 10.32 -15.68 -12.77
C ARG A 57 8.85 -16.15 -12.81
N HIS A 58 8.26 -16.42 -11.64
CA HIS A 58 6.89 -16.89 -11.49
C HIS A 58 6.00 -15.87 -10.75
N LEU A 59 6.44 -14.61 -10.65
CA LEU A 59 5.68 -13.56 -9.99
C LEU A 59 4.59 -13.05 -10.94
N LEU A 60 3.32 -13.28 -10.57
CA LEU A 60 2.18 -12.68 -11.24
C LEU A 60 1.87 -11.35 -10.57
N LEU A 61 2.18 -10.24 -11.25
CA LEU A 61 1.75 -8.93 -10.80
C LEU A 61 0.25 -8.77 -11.02
N PRO A 62 -0.47 -8.14 -10.08
CA PRO A 62 -1.87 -7.78 -10.31
C PRO A 62 -1.96 -6.80 -11.49
N GLU A 63 -3.11 -6.80 -12.15
CA GLU A 63 -3.39 -5.80 -13.18
C GLU A 63 -3.38 -4.40 -12.57
N LYS A 64 -2.94 -3.41 -13.35
CA LYS A 64 -3.01 -2.00 -12.94
C LYS A 64 -4.48 -1.66 -12.72
N TYR A 65 -4.78 -1.04 -11.58
CA TYR A 65 -6.14 -0.58 -11.29
C TYR A 65 -6.64 0.33 -12.43
N PRO A 66 -7.91 0.21 -12.82
CA PRO A 66 -8.49 1.17 -13.75
C PRO A 66 -8.38 2.58 -13.14
N PRO A 67 -8.29 3.62 -13.98
CA PRO A 67 -8.31 4.99 -13.49
C PRO A 67 -9.60 5.22 -12.69
N PRO A 68 -9.55 6.02 -11.60
CA PRO A 68 -10.74 6.36 -10.85
C PRO A 68 -11.72 7.12 -11.74
N THR A 69 -13.02 6.96 -11.49
CA THR A 69 -14.05 7.74 -12.18
C THR A 69 -13.81 9.23 -11.94
N GLU A 70 -13.81 10.01 -13.02
CA GLU A 70 -13.65 11.47 -12.92
C GLU A 70 -14.82 12.08 -12.16
N LEU A 71 -14.49 13.03 -11.28
CA LEU A 71 -15.48 13.86 -10.64
C LEU A 71 -15.95 14.89 -11.67
N LEU A 72 -17.16 14.68 -12.19
CA LEU A 72 -17.75 15.56 -13.19
C LEU A 72 -18.05 16.92 -12.55
N ASP A 73 -17.75 18.00 -13.27
CA ASP A 73 -18.09 19.37 -12.86
C ASP A 73 -19.58 19.64 -13.10
N LEU A 74 -20.41 18.96 -12.32
CA LEU A 74 -21.85 19.08 -12.35
C LEU A 74 -22.32 20.30 -11.55
N GLN A 75 -23.48 20.82 -11.92
CA GLN A 75 -24.12 21.86 -11.12
C GLN A 75 -24.52 21.29 -9.76
N PRO A 76 -24.10 21.89 -8.63
CA PRO A 76 -24.42 21.38 -7.30
C PRO A 76 -25.90 21.06 -7.15
N LEU A 77 -26.20 19.84 -6.71
CA LEU A 77 -27.59 19.39 -6.61
C LEU A 77 -28.26 20.03 -5.38
N PRO A 78 -29.34 20.81 -5.52
CA PRO A 78 -30.02 21.41 -4.38
C PRO A 78 -30.77 20.36 -3.55
N LEU A 79 -31.03 20.62 -2.27
CA LEU A 79 -31.83 19.71 -1.43
C LEU A 79 -33.21 19.42 -2.01
N SER A 80 -33.81 20.37 -2.73
CA SER A 80 -35.12 20.23 -3.39
C SER A 80 -35.14 19.11 -4.45
N ALA A 81 -33.98 18.59 -4.86
CA ALA A 81 -33.89 17.41 -5.70
C ALA A 81 -34.42 16.13 -5.01
N LEU A 82 -34.49 16.11 -3.67
CA LEU A 82 -35.05 14.99 -2.90
C LEU A 82 -36.57 14.86 -3.05
N ARG A 83 -37.28 15.94 -3.42
CA ARG A 83 -38.73 15.97 -3.68
C ARG A 83 -39.58 15.42 -2.53
N ASN A 84 -39.12 15.55 -1.30
CA ASN A 84 -39.84 15.14 -0.10
C ASN A 84 -39.48 16.07 1.07
N PRO A 85 -40.44 16.87 1.57
CA PRO A 85 -40.21 17.80 2.67
C PRO A 85 -39.65 17.15 3.94
N ASP A 86 -40.07 15.92 4.26
CA ASP A 86 -39.59 15.21 5.46
C ASP A 86 -38.12 14.81 5.32
N TYR A 87 -37.66 14.53 4.11
CA TYR A 87 -36.26 14.17 3.83
C TYR A 87 -35.36 15.40 3.70
N GLU A 88 -35.89 16.48 3.13
CA GLU A 88 -35.20 17.77 3.09
C GLU A 88 -34.94 18.30 4.50
N ALA A 89 -35.89 18.12 5.42
CA ALA A 89 -35.77 18.52 6.82
C ALA A 89 -34.60 17.83 7.57
N LEU A 90 -34.16 16.65 7.12
CA LEU A 90 -33.01 15.96 7.71
C LEU A 90 -31.68 16.67 7.42
N TYR A 91 -31.62 17.51 6.38
CA TYR A 91 -30.39 18.14 5.88
C TYR A 91 -30.37 19.66 6.09
N SER A 92 -30.64 20.13 7.31
CA SER A 92 -30.72 21.57 7.62
C SER A 92 -29.38 22.34 7.63
N GLY A 93 -28.25 21.64 7.53
CA GLY A 93 -26.91 22.22 7.67
C GLY A 93 -26.28 22.75 6.37
N PHE A 94 -26.90 22.52 5.21
CA PHE A 94 -26.37 22.94 3.91
C PHE A 94 -27.50 23.13 2.89
N THR A 95 -27.20 23.79 1.76
CA THR A 95 -28.20 24.10 0.72
C THR A 95 -28.09 23.21 -0.51
N HIS A 96 -26.89 22.71 -0.81
CA HIS A 96 -26.60 21.85 -1.96
C HIS A 96 -25.72 20.68 -1.53
N PHE A 97 -25.88 19.56 -2.22
CA PHE A 97 -25.04 18.39 -2.09
C PHE A 97 -23.62 18.66 -2.60
N ASN A 98 -22.66 17.89 -2.11
CA ASN A 98 -21.29 17.97 -2.59
C ASN A 98 -21.16 17.32 -4.00
N PRO A 99 -20.04 17.53 -4.71
CA PRO A 99 -19.86 16.98 -6.06
C PRO A 99 -19.86 15.45 -6.16
N ILE A 100 -19.62 14.71 -5.07
CA ILE A 100 -19.71 13.23 -5.06
C ILE A 100 -21.17 12.77 -4.99
N GLN A 101 -22.04 13.59 -4.40
CA GLN A 101 -23.48 13.36 -4.22
C GLN A 101 -24.33 13.97 -5.35
N THR A 102 -23.73 14.79 -6.21
CA THR A 102 -24.34 15.46 -7.37
C THR A 102 -24.15 14.60 -8.61
#